data_AF-A0A8H7CWX8-F1
#
_entry.id   AF-A0A8H7CWX8-F1
#
_cell.length_a   1.000
_cell.length_b   1.000
_cell.length_c   1.000
_cell.angle_alpha   90.00
_cell.angle_beta   90.00
_cell.angle_gamma   90.00
#
_symmetry.space_group_name_H-M   'P 1'
#
loop_
_entity.id
_entity.type
_entity.pdbx_description
1 polymer ?
#
loop_
_entity_poly.entity_id
_entity_poly.type
_entity_poly.pdbx_seq_one_letter_code
_entity_poly.pdbx_strand_id
1 'polypeptide(L)'
;MPPRKKQKTASESSDSAQDTPKDFPDAALLTSGLKQYPDAISLRSREHTKAPDELISLDKWILDDLTTKITSSQPVNKADMTSLMKWKLSRGKSRPTLLALIASNPEALVLRSTTDALKTVRGAKDDLDRALLALTNACQMKGVGAATASALLTLQSPHLLPFMSDEAASFFASTLGQIKYTDAFYKKFAAAMVAEVRRLNASSESDAELWDSMKLERALFTISILKKHGQEHILGSDTNAPSVGTSGSLKRRRDS
;
A
#
# COMPACT_ATOMS: atom_id res chain seq x y z
N MET A 1 60.51 4.87 26.46
CA MET A 1 59.52 4.27 25.52
C MET A 1 58.15 4.28 26.20
N PRO A 2 57.14 4.98 25.66
CA PRO A 2 55.81 5.03 26.26
C PRO A 2 55.00 3.75 25.94
N PRO A 3 54.01 3.38 26.78
CA PRO A 3 53.25 2.14 26.60
C PRO A 3 52.22 2.23 25.47
N ARG A 4 52.14 1.12 24.71
CA ARG A 4 51.23 0.88 23.57
C ARG A 4 49.76 1.01 23.99
N LYS A 5 49.02 1.95 23.39
CA LYS A 5 47.55 2.03 23.48
C LYS A 5 46.93 0.80 22.82
N LYS A 6 46.12 0.04 23.56
CA LYS A 6 45.22 -0.99 22.99
C LYS A 6 44.13 -0.28 22.17
N GLN A 7 44.10 -0.53 20.87
CA GLN A 7 42.96 -0.20 20.01
C GLN A 7 41.76 -1.04 20.47
N LYS A 8 40.68 -0.36 20.84
CA LYS A 8 39.37 -0.96 21.07
C LYS A 8 38.72 -1.08 19.70
N THR A 9 38.62 -2.30 19.21
CA THR A 9 37.85 -2.66 18.01
C THR A 9 36.41 -2.19 18.18
N ALA A 10 35.93 -1.40 17.22
CA ALA A 10 34.54 -1.00 17.13
C ALA A 10 33.73 -2.25 16.76
N SER A 11 32.90 -2.71 17.69
CA SER A 11 31.85 -3.67 17.40
C SER A 11 30.72 -2.95 16.68
N GLU A 12 30.56 -3.26 15.40
CA GLU A 12 29.29 -3.11 14.68
C GLU A 12 28.22 -3.92 15.39
N SER A 13 27.08 -3.29 15.73
CA SER A 13 25.76 -3.92 15.78
C SER A 13 24.72 -2.93 16.35
N SER A 14 23.82 -2.44 15.51
CA SER A 14 22.45 -2.15 15.95
C SER A 14 21.52 -2.36 14.75
N ASP A 15 21.39 -3.61 14.33
CA ASP A 15 20.19 -4.03 13.62
C ASP A 15 19.08 -4.00 14.66
N SER A 16 18.30 -2.92 14.69
CA SER A 16 17.11 -2.87 15.54
C SER A 16 16.10 -3.82 14.92
N ALA A 17 16.14 -5.09 15.31
CA ALA A 17 15.05 -6.02 15.11
C ALA A 17 13.80 -5.35 15.68
N GLN A 18 12.99 -4.76 14.81
CA GLN A 18 11.68 -4.28 15.20
C GLN A 18 10.84 -5.54 15.41
N ASP A 19 10.46 -5.79 16.65
CA ASP A 19 9.59 -6.91 16.99
C ASP A 19 8.33 -6.85 16.10
N THR A 20 8.01 -7.98 15.45
CA THR A 20 6.79 -8.12 14.67
C THR A 20 5.59 -7.72 15.55
N PRO A 21 4.63 -6.93 15.03
CA PRO A 21 3.48 -6.52 15.83
C PRO A 21 2.72 -7.70 16.45
N LYS A 22 2.16 -7.49 17.64
CA LYS A 22 1.26 -8.47 18.25
C LYS A 22 0.07 -8.71 17.32
N ASP A 23 -0.29 -9.98 17.11
CA ASP A 23 -1.36 -10.44 16.22
C ASP A 23 -1.16 -10.09 14.74
N PHE A 24 0.09 -9.89 14.29
CA PHE A 24 0.38 -9.70 12.88
C PHE A 24 0.04 -10.99 12.07
N PRO A 25 -0.67 -10.88 10.92
CA PRO A 25 -1.02 -12.03 10.10
C PRO A 25 0.20 -12.87 9.69
N ASP A 26 0.07 -14.19 9.75
CA ASP A 26 1.10 -15.09 9.24
C ASP A 26 1.18 -15.07 7.69
N ALA A 27 2.21 -15.71 7.14
CA ALA A 27 2.46 -15.71 5.70
C ALA A 27 1.31 -16.35 4.90
N ALA A 28 0.63 -17.36 5.44
CA ALA A 28 -0.48 -18.04 4.77
C ALA A 28 -1.71 -17.12 4.69
N LEU A 29 -2.05 -16.46 5.80
CA LEU A 29 -3.14 -15.50 5.88
C LEU A 29 -2.88 -14.28 4.98
N LEU A 30 -1.65 -13.77 4.96
CA LEU A 30 -1.26 -12.68 4.05
C LEU A 30 -1.38 -13.09 2.58
N THR A 31 -0.91 -14.29 2.23
CA THR A 31 -1.02 -14.82 0.86
C THR A 31 -2.48 -14.93 0.44
N SER A 32 -3.34 -15.46 1.31
CA SER A 32 -4.78 -15.53 1.07
C SER A 32 -5.40 -14.13 0.94
N GLY A 33 -5.07 -13.21 1.85
CA GLY A 33 -5.52 -11.82 1.77
C GLY A 33 -5.11 -11.13 0.47
N LEU A 34 -3.91 -11.41 -0.04
CA LEU A 34 -3.48 -10.87 -1.33
C LEU A 34 -4.31 -11.45 -2.49
N LYS A 35 -4.60 -12.76 -2.48
CA LYS A 35 -5.46 -13.40 -3.49
C LYS A 35 -6.88 -12.81 -3.51
N GLN A 36 -7.43 -12.51 -2.33
CA GLN A 36 -8.79 -11.99 -2.16
C GLN A 36 -8.89 -10.45 -2.26
N TYR A 37 -7.85 -9.78 -2.75
CA TYR A 37 -7.87 -8.33 -2.96
C TYR A 37 -9.02 -7.82 -3.86
N PRO A 38 -9.39 -8.50 -4.98
CA PRO A 38 -10.55 -8.09 -5.79
C PRO A 38 -11.87 -8.09 -5.01
N ASP A 39 -12.08 -9.06 -4.10
CA ASP A 39 -13.27 -9.13 -3.27
C ASP A 39 -13.29 -8.01 -2.22
N ALA A 40 -12.14 -7.71 -1.60
CA ALA A 40 -12.03 -6.58 -0.69
C ALA A 40 -12.32 -5.24 -1.36
N ILE A 41 -11.81 -5.02 -2.58
CA ILE A 41 -12.11 -3.81 -3.36
C ILE A 41 -13.60 -3.75 -3.73
N SER A 42 -14.21 -4.87 -4.11
CA SER A 42 -15.65 -4.95 -4.39
C SER A 42 -16.49 -4.65 -3.14
N LEU A 43 -16.11 -5.16 -1.98
CA LEU A 43 -16.79 -4.86 -0.71
C LEU A 43 -16.63 -3.39 -0.33
N ARG A 44 -15.42 -2.84 -0.44
CA ARG A 44 -15.17 -1.42 -0.16
C ARG A 44 -15.93 -0.51 -1.12
N SER A 45 -16.01 -0.89 -2.40
CA SER A 45 -16.75 -0.18 -3.44
C SER A 45 -18.23 -0.01 -3.09
N ARG A 46 -18.87 -1.06 -2.54
CA ARG A 46 -20.28 -1.02 -2.11
C ARG A 46 -20.58 -0.02 -0.99
N GLU A 47 -19.57 0.46 -0.26
CA GLU A 47 -19.73 1.54 0.72
C GLU A 47 -19.98 2.90 0.05
N HIS A 48 -19.67 3.04 -1.25
CA HIS A 48 -19.85 4.27 -2.03
C HIS A 48 -21.17 4.25 -2.79
N THR A 49 -22.22 4.83 -2.19
CA THR A 49 -23.59 4.79 -2.75
C THR A 49 -23.79 5.53 -4.08
N LYS A 50 -22.93 6.52 -4.39
CA LYS A 50 -23.09 7.36 -5.59
C LYS A 50 -22.33 6.84 -6.82
N ALA A 51 -21.21 6.15 -6.61
CA ALA A 51 -20.32 5.72 -7.68
C ALA A 51 -19.52 4.47 -7.24
N PRO A 52 -20.19 3.34 -6.98
CA PRO A 52 -19.51 2.14 -6.49
C PRO A 52 -18.42 1.67 -7.46
N ASP A 53 -18.70 1.70 -8.77
CA ASP A 53 -17.75 1.20 -9.78
C ASP A 53 -16.53 2.12 -10.01
N GLU A 54 -16.56 3.36 -9.50
CA GLU A 54 -15.44 4.30 -9.65
C GLU A 54 -14.20 3.78 -8.88
N LEU A 55 -14.37 3.21 -7.69
CA LEU A 55 -13.24 2.65 -6.94
C LEU A 55 -12.61 1.46 -7.68
N ILE A 56 -13.41 0.55 -8.22
CA ILE A 56 -12.92 -0.63 -8.96
C ILE A 56 -12.12 -0.17 -10.19
N SER A 57 -12.67 0.79 -10.93
CA SER A 57 -12.02 1.33 -12.14
C SER A 57 -10.72 2.06 -11.80
N LEU A 58 -10.72 2.87 -10.74
CA LEU A 58 -9.54 3.59 -10.28
C LEU A 58 -8.46 2.64 -9.75
N ASP A 59 -8.85 1.57 -9.05
CA ASP A 59 -7.90 0.60 -8.52
C ASP A 59 -7.18 -0.16 -9.63
N LYS A 60 -7.93 -0.62 -10.64
CA LYS A 60 -7.34 -1.19 -11.85
C LYS A 60 -6.40 -0.20 -12.55
N TRP A 61 -6.83 1.05 -12.72
CA TRP A 61 -6.01 2.09 -13.34
C TRP A 61 -4.71 2.38 -12.57
N ILE A 62 -4.74 2.35 -11.23
CA ILE A 62 -3.53 2.51 -10.41
C ILE A 62 -2.56 1.36 -10.64
N LEU A 63 -3.04 0.12 -10.55
CA LEU A 63 -2.21 -1.08 -10.62
C LEU A 63 -1.63 -1.31 -12.01
N ASP A 64 -2.39 -1.00 -13.06
CA ASP A 64 -1.99 -1.26 -14.44
C ASP A 64 -1.39 0.01 -15.07
N ASP A 65 -2.24 1.00 -15.36
CA ASP A 65 -1.88 2.15 -16.19
C ASP A 65 -0.90 3.11 -15.50
N LEU A 66 -1.22 3.56 -14.28
CA LEU A 66 -0.38 4.54 -13.59
C LEU A 66 0.97 3.94 -13.17
N THR A 67 0.98 2.69 -12.71
CA THR A 67 2.22 1.97 -12.38
C THR A 67 3.09 1.82 -13.63
N THR A 68 2.52 1.40 -14.76
CA THR A 68 3.26 1.29 -16.03
C THR A 68 3.80 2.66 -16.48
N LYS A 69 2.99 3.70 -16.36
CA LYS A 69 3.38 5.08 -16.69
C LYS A 69 4.57 5.55 -15.85
N ILE A 70 4.54 5.35 -14.53
CA ILE A 70 5.59 5.75 -13.59
C ILE A 70 6.88 4.97 -13.83
N THR A 71 6.79 3.64 -13.93
CA THR A 71 7.95 2.77 -14.16
C THR A 71 8.60 3.04 -15.52
N SER A 72 7.80 3.39 -16.53
CA SER A 72 8.26 3.87 -17.84
C SER A 72 8.77 5.32 -17.83
N SER A 73 8.85 5.97 -16.67
CA SER A 73 9.37 7.34 -16.50
C SER A 73 8.56 8.41 -17.22
N GLN A 74 7.29 8.14 -17.53
CA GLN A 74 6.42 9.12 -18.16
C GLN A 74 5.96 10.17 -17.14
N PRO A 75 5.70 11.43 -17.55
CA PRO A 75 5.30 12.49 -16.64
C PRO A 75 3.94 12.23 -15.99
N VAL A 76 3.85 12.36 -14.66
CA VAL A 76 2.61 12.30 -13.89
C VAL A 76 2.01 13.70 -13.77
N ASN A 77 0.88 13.90 -14.44
CA ASN A 77 0.20 15.18 -14.59
C ASN A 77 -0.87 15.39 -13.49
N LYS A 78 -1.55 16.54 -13.52
CA LYS A 78 -2.59 16.86 -12.52
C LYS A 78 -3.79 15.92 -12.57
N ALA A 79 -4.20 15.47 -13.74
CA ALA A 79 -5.30 14.52 -13.89
C ALA A 79 -4.95 13.19 -13.21
N ASP A 80 -3.72 12.69 -13.42
CA ASP A 80 -3.23 11.47 -12.77
C ASP A 80 -3.24 11.62 -11.24
N MET A 81 -2.71 12.73 -10.72
CA MET A 81 -2.69 12.99 -9.27
C MET A 81 -4.10 13.16 -8.69
N THR A 82 -5.04 13.69 -9.46
CA THR A 82 -6.44 13.81 -9.04
C THR A 82 -7.09 12.43 -8.94
N SER A 83 -6.89 11.57 -9.94
CA SER A 83 -7.36 10.17 -9.93
C SER A 83 -6.74 9.37 -8.79
N LEU A 84 -5.43 9.52 -8.55
CA LEU A 84 -4.74 8.89 -7.41
C LEU A 84 -5.29 9.37 -6.07
N MET A 85 -5.59 10.67 -5.92
CA MET A 85 -6.23 11.18 -4.71
C MET A 85 -7.63 10.61 -4.53
N LYS A 86 -8.45 10.56 -5.58
CA LYS A 86 -9.79 9.96 -5.54
C LYS A 86 -9.72 8.50 -5.10
N TRP A 87 -8.87 7.70 -5.74
CA TRP A 87 -8.66 6.29 -5.40
C TRP A 87 -8.34 6.10 -3.93
N LYS A 88 -7.34 6.83 -3.44
CA LYS A 88 -6.88 6.77 -2.05
C LYS A 88 -8.00 7.13 -1.06
N LEU A 89 -8.75 8.19 -1.34
CA LEU A 89 -9.88 8.62 -0.50
C LEU A 89 -11.05 7.65 -0.54
N SER A 90 -11.24 6.93 -1.63
CA SER A 90 -12.25 5.89 -1.77
C SER A 90 -11.85 4.58 -1.10
N ARG A 91 -10.56 4.26 -1.01
CA ARG A 91 -10.05 3.09 -0.25
C ARG A 91 -10.13 3.30 1.27
N GLY A 92 -9.82 4.51 1.74
CA GLY A 92 -9.68 4.81 3.17
C GLY A 92 -10.67 5.87 3.70
N LYS A 93 -10.19 6.69 4.65
CA LYS A 93 -11.02 7.76 5.24
C LYS A 93 -11.24 8.92 4.26
N SER A 94 -12.51 9.15 3.91
CA SER A 94 -12.90 10.25 3.04
C SER A 94 -12.59 11.62 3.66
N ARG A 95 -11.87 12.45 2.89
CA ARG A 95 -11.51 13.84 3.22
C ARG A 95 -11.70 14.69 1.96
N PRO A 96 -12.96 15.06 1.64
CA PRO A 96 -13.30 15.65 0.34
C PRO A 96 -12.58 16.96 0.05
N THR A 97 -12.16 17.69 1.09
CA THR A 97 -11.36 18.91 0.97
C THR A 97 -10.03 18.70 0.23
N LEU A 98 -9.45 17.50 0.28
CA LEU A 98 -8.19 17.20 -0.39
C LEU A 98 -8.33 17.17 -1.93
N LEU A 99 -9.52 16.86 -2.47
CA LEU A 99 -9.77 16.89 -3.92
C LEU A 99 -9.77 18.33 -4.46
N ALA A 100 -10.35 19.27 -3.72
CA ALA A 100 -10.30 20.68 -4.08
C ALA A 100 -8.86 21.22 -4.02
N LEU A 101 -8.09 20.80 -3.02
CA LEU A 101 -6.69 21.21 -2.88
C LEU A 101 -5.83 20.68 -4.03
N ILE A 102 -5.95 19.39 -4.40
CA ILE A 102 -5.14 18.84 -5.50
C ILE A 102 -5.47 19.54 -6.82
N ALA A 103 -6.77 19.79 -7.09
CA ALA A 103 -7.23 20.49 -8.28
C ALA A 103 -6.73 21.95 -8.37
N SER A 104 -6.54 22.60 -7.21
CA SER A 104 -6.04 23.99 -7.14
C SER A 104 -4.55 24.15 -7.46
N ASN A 105 -3.78 23.05 -7.52
CA ASN A 105 -2.36 23.15 -7.85
C ASN A 105 -2.17 23.50 -9.35
N PRO A 106 -1.18 24.35 -9.71
CA PRO A 106 -0.80 24.54 -11.10
C PRO A 106 -0.26 23.26 -11.75
N GLU A 107 -0.51 23.05 -13.04
CA GLU A 107 -0.03 21.87 -13.78
C GLU A 107 1.50 21.72 -13.71
N ALA A 108 2.21 22.84 -13.91
CA ALA A 108 3.66 22.88 -13.86
C ALA A 108 4.22 22.54 -12.47
N LEU A 109 3.51 22.88 -11.38
CA LEU A 109 3.90 22.48 -10.03
C LEU A 109 3.77 20.96 -9.88
N VAL A 110 2.63 20.40 -10.30
CA VAL A 110 2.39 18.95 -10.20
C VAL A 110 3.46 18.19 -10.98
N LEU A 111 3.68 18.53 -12.25
CA LEU A 111 4.67 17.87 -13.10
C LEU A 111 6.07 17.93 -12.49
N ARG A 112 6.49 19.09 -11.97
CA ARG A 112 7.80 19.24 -11.33
C ARG A 112 7.90 18.38 -10.06
N SER A 113 6.95 18.54 -9.14
CA SER A 113 6.97 17.86 -7.85
C SER A 113 6.90 16.34 -7.99
N THR A 114 6.06 15.81 -8.90
CA THR A 114 6.00 14.37 -9.16
C THR A 114 7.27 13.86 -9.83
N THR A 115 7.80 14.57 -10.82
CA THR A 115 9.05 14.20 -11.51
C THR A 115 10.22 14.15 -10.54
N ASP A 116 10.40 15.17 -9.72
CA ASP A 116 11.52 15.25 -8.77
C ASP A 116 11.40 14.19 -7.68
N ALA A 117 10.18 13.95 -7.17
CA ALA A 117 9.92 12.90 -6.17
C ALA A 117 10.20 11.50 -6.74
N LEU A 118 9.69 11.18 -7.93
CA LEU A 118 9.87 9.89 -8.59
C LEU A 118 11.34 9.63 -8.98
N LYS A 119 12.05 10.67 -9.44
CA LYS A 119 13.51 10.59 -9.69
C LYS A 119 14.29 10.34 -8.41
N THR A 120 13.92 11.03 -7.31
CA THR A 120 14.60 10.89 -6.02
C THR A 120 14.48 9.47 -5.47
N VAL A 121 13.25 8.91 -5.44
CA VAL A 121 13.05 7.55 -4.93
C VAL A 121 13.74 6.51 -5.82
N ARG A 122 13.70 6.68 -7.15
CA ARG A 122 14.41 5.79 -8.09
C ARG A 122 15.93 5.82 -7.87
N GLY A 123 16.49 7.01 -7.62
CA GLY A 123 17.91 7.18 -7.34
C GLY A 123 18.36 6.66 -5.98
N ALA A 124 17.43 6.44 -5.04
CA ALA A 124 17.73 5.95 -3.69
C ALA A 124 18.15 4.48 -3.66
N LYS A 125 17.83 3.69 -4.70
CA LYS A 125 18.13 2.25 -4.80
C LYS A 125 17.52 1.44 -3.64
N ASP A 126 18.31 1.13 -2.61
CA ASP A 126 17.91 0.37 -1.41
C ASP A 126 18.11 1.18 -0.11
N ASP A 127 18.39 2.49 -0.22
CA ASP A 127 18.58 3.40 0.91
C ASP A 127 17.25 4.07 1.29
N LEU A 128 16.67 3.62 2.41
CA LEU A 128 15.41 4.15 2.93
C LEU A 128 15.50 5.64 3.29
N ASP A 129 16.61 6.09 3.89
CA ASP A 129 16.75 7.48 4.32
C ASP A 129 16.82 8.42 3.11
N ARG A 130 17.49 8.02 2.03
CA ARG A 130 17.46 8.76 0.75
C ARG A 130 16.09 8.73 0.11
N ALA A 131 15.41 7.59 0.15
CA ALA A 131 14.07 7.48 -0.42
C ALA A 131 13.06 8.40 0.28
N LEU A 132 13.15 8.54 1.60
CA LEU A 132 12.29 9.44 2.37
C LEU A 132 12.38 10.91 1.93
N LEU A 133 13.49 11.36 1.33
CA LEU A 133 13.61 12.70 0.76
C LEU A 133 12.62 12.95 -0.38
N ALA A 134 12.15 11.89 -1.06
CA ALA A 134 11.15 12.01 -2.12
C ALA A 134 9.79 12.51 -1.58
N LEU A 135 9.48 12.26 -0.30
CA LEU A 135 8.26 12.78 0.32
C LEU A 135 8.24 14.31 0.31
N THR A 136 9.37 14.95 0.63
CA THR A 136 9.48 16.41 0.68
C THR A 136 9.16 17.03 -0.68
N ASN A 137 9.60 16.40 -1.78
CA ASN A 137 9.31 16.86 -3.13
C ASN A 137 7.82 16.73 -3.47
N ALA A 138 7.20 15.58 -3.14
CA ALA A 138 5.78 15.35 -3.39
C ALA A 138 4.88 16.25 -2.51
N CYS A 139 5.27 16.51 -1.27
CA CYS A 139 4.52 17.31 -0.30
C CYS A 139 4.51 18.82 -0.61
N GLN A 140 5.21 19.28 -1.65
CA GLN A 140 5.08 20.66 -2.15
C GLN A 140 3.67 20.94 -2.72
N MET A 141 2.95 19.92 -3.16
CA MET A 141 1.60 20.04 -3.70
C MET A 141 0.57 20.22 -2.58
N LYS A 142 -0.36 21.17 -2.76
CA LYS A 142 -1.49 21.36 -1.83
C LYS A 142 -2.33 20.09 -1.77
N GLY A 143 -2.65 19.66 -0.55
CA GLY A 143 -3.43 18.44 -0.30
C GLY A 143 -2.62 17.14 -0.30
N VAL A 144 -1.31 17.19 -0.59
CA VAL A 144 -0.42 16.02 -0.57
C VAL A 144 0.42 16.02 0.70
N GLY A 145 0.04 15.19 1.68
CA GLY A 145 0.87 14.86 2.83
C GLY A 145 1.55 13.50 2.69
N ALA A 146 2.30 13.05 3.70
CA ALA A 146 3.04 11.79 3.70
C ALA A 146 2.23 10.58 3.20
N ALA A 147 0.98 10.42 3.64
CA ALA A 147 0.12 9.33 3.18
C ALA A 147 -0.15 9.38 1.66
N THR A 148 -0.47 10.56 1.10
CA THR A 148 -0.71 10.68 -0.35
C THR A 148 0.58 10.60 -1.15
N ALA A 149 1.68 11.18 -0.65
CA ALA A 149 2.99 11.05 -1.27
C ALA A 149 3.43 9.57 -1.32
N SER A 150 3.24 8.82 -0.24
CA SER A 150 3.56 7.40 -0.20
C SER A 150 2.75 6.55 -1.20
N ALA A 151 1.49 6.93 -1.47
CA ALA A 151 0.66 6.28 -2.49
C ALA A 151 1.22 6.43 -3.92
N LEU A 152 1.84 7.59 -4.21
CA LEU A 152 2.53 7.82 -5.48
C LEU A 152 3.87 7.07 -5.53
N LEU A 153 4.66 7.19 -4.47
CA LEU A 153 6.04 6.72 -4.44
C LEU A 153 6.16 5.19 -4.39
N THR A 154 5.19 4.51 -3.77
CA THR A 154 5.17 3.04 -3.75
C THR A 154 5.09 2.43 -5.16
N LEU A 155 4.51 3.15 -6.13
CA LEU A 155 4.39 2.66 -7.52
C LEU A 155 5.73 2.66 -8.24
N GLN A 156 6.71 3.43 -7.77
CA GLN A 156 8.06 3.48 -8.33
C GLN A 156 9.05 2.56 -7.59
N SER A 157 8.91 2.40 -6.27
CA SER A 157 9.84 1.63 -5.45
C SER A 157 9.09 0.95 -4.29
N PRO A 158 8.28 -0.07 -4.59
CA PRO A 158 7.47 -0.77 -3.59
C PRO A 158 8.32 -1.52 -2.56
N HIS A 159 9.59 -1.77 -2.83
CA HIS A 159 10.54 -2.38 -1.89
C HIS A 159 11.07 -1.41 -0.82
N LEU A 160 10.88 -0.09 -0.99
CA LEU A 160 11.39 0.93 -0.08
C LEU A 160 10.31 1.79 0.57
N LEU A 161 9.37 2.31 -0.20
CA LEU A 161 8.38 3.28 0.27
C LEU A 161 6.98 2.67 0.21
N PRO A 162 6.51 1.99 1.26
CA PRO A 162 5.16 1.46 1.31
C PRO A 162 4.13 2.59 1.29
N PHE A 163 2.97 2.32 0.69
CA PHE A 163 1.80 3.16 0.86
C PHE A 163 1.27 3.06 2.30
N MET A 164 1.13 4.20 2.97
CA MET A 164 0.56 4.30 4.31
C MET A 164 -0.96 4.44 4.26
N SER A 165 -1.65 3.32 4.02
CA SER A 165 -3.10 3.21 4.25
C SER A 165 -3.41 3.11 5.74
N ASP A 166 -4.61 3.56 6.14
CA ASP A 166 -5.05 3.47 7.54
C ASP A 166 -5.17 1.98 7.97
N GLU A 167 -5.63 1.14 7.04
CA GLU A 167 -5.76 -0.30 7.21
C GLU A 167 -4.39 -0.95 7.50
N ALA A 168 -3.38 -0.74 6.65
CA ALA A 168 -2.05 -1.31 6.87
C ALA A 168 -1.40 -0.74 8.13
N ALA A 169 -1.50 0.58 8.36
CA ALA A 169 -0.92 1.22 9.56
C ALA A 169 -1.54 0.70 10.87
N SER A 170 -2.79 0.24 10.86
CA SER A 170 -3.47 -0.29 12.05
C SER A 170 -2.82 -1.56 12.61
N PHE A 171 -2.24 -2.41 11.75
CA PHE A 171 -1.54 -3.63 12.17
C PHE A 171 -0.24 -3.35 12.94
N PHE A 172 0.32 -2.15 12.80
CA PHE A 172 1.53 -1.72 13.51
C PHE A 172 1.21 -0.89 14.76
N ALA A 173 -0.06 -0.72 15.14
CA ALA A 173 -0.42 0.13 16.27
C ALA A 173 0.13 -0.36 17.62
N SER A 174 0.33 -1.68 17.77
CA SER A 174 0.88 -2.28 18.99
C SER A 174 2.38 -1.98 19.18
N THR A 175 3.11 -1.66 18.11
CA THR A 175 4.55 -1.36 18.15
C THR A 175 4.85 0.13 17.90
N LEU A 176 4.09 0.78 17.02
CA LEU A 176 4.30 2.18 16.63
C LEU A 176 3.39 3.18 17.38
N GLY A 177 2.40 2.68 18.12
CA GLY A 177 1.39 3.49 18.79
C GLY A 177 0.28 3.98 17.86
N GLN A 178 -0.50 4.96 18.32
CA GLN A 178 -1.61 5.52 17.55
C GLN A 178 -1.14 6.08 16.20
N ILE A 179 -1.90 5.78 15.14
CA ILE A 179 -1.64 6.27 13.78
C ILE A 179 -1.59 7.80 13.77
N LYS A 180 -0.47 8.36 13.32
CA LYS A 180 -0.27 9.80 13.15
C LYS A 180 0.10 10.11 11.72
N TYR A 181 -0.58 11.08 11.10
CA TYR A 181 -0.29 11.53 9.74
C TYR A 181 0.88 12.52 9.71
N THR A 182 2.06 12.07 10.17
CA THR A 182 3.28 12.86 10.27
C THR A 182 4.45 12.12 9.63
N ASP A 183 5.44 12.86 9.12
CA ASP A 183 6.63 12.27 8.48
C ASP A 183 7.41 11.35 9.44
N ALA A 184 7.48 11.72 10.72
CA ALA A 184 8.13 10.90 11.74
C ALA A 184 7.43 9.56 11.96
N PHE A 185 6.09 9.53 11.92
CA PHE A 185 5.34 8.28 11.97
C PHE A 185 5.51 7.48 10.68
N TYR A 186 5.44 8.15 9.52
CA TYR A 186 5.63 7.48 8.24
C TYR A 186 7.01 6.81 8.13
N LYS A 187 8.08 7.46 8.58
CA LYS A 187 9.43 6.86 8.61
C LYS A 187 9.46 5.55 9.41
N LYS A 188 8.82 5.53 10.60
CA LYS A 188 8.73 4.32 11.42
C LYS A 188 7.88 3.23 10.76
N PHE A 189 6.74 3.61 10.20
CA PHE A 189 5.86 2.71 9.45
C PHE A 189 6.59 2.09 8.24
N ALA A 190 7.33 2.90 7.47
CA ALA A 190 8.09 2.44 6.32
C ALA A 190 9.16 1.42 6.71
N ALA A 191 9.92 1.70 7.77
CA ALA A 191 10.91 0.77 8.30
C ALA A 191 10.26 -0.56 8.75
N ALA A 192 9.13 -0.51 9.45
CA ALA A 192 8.43 -1.69 9.94
C ALA A 192 7.88 -2.57 8.82
N MET A 193 7.24 -1.96 7.81
CA MET A 193 6.75 -2.64 6.61
C MET A 193 7.89 -3.32 5.84
N VAL A 194 9.02 -2.62 5.63
CA VAL A 194 10.18 -3.17 4.93
C VAL A 194 10.81 -4.33 5.71
N ALA A 195 10.90 -4.21 7.04
CA ALA A 195 11.38 -5.29 7.90
C ALA A 195 10.49 -6.54 7.78
N GLU A 196 9.17 -6.35 7.75
CA GLU A 196 8.22 -7.45 7.60
C GLU A 196 8.29 -8.11 6.23
N VAL A 197 8.41 -7.33 5.15
CA VAL A 197 8.68 -7.86 3.80
C VAL A 197 9.96 -8.70 3.77
N ARG A 198 11.04 -8.24 4.40
CA ARG A 198 12.29 -9.01 4.50
C ARG A 198 12.09 -10.32 5.26
N ARG A 199 11.35 -10.29 6.37
CA ARG A 199 11.03 -11.47 7.18
C ARG A 199 10.25 -12.52 6.37
N LEU A 200 9.23 -12.06 5.63
CA LEU A 200 8.42 -12.91 4.75
C LEU A 200 9.27 -13.57 3.66
N ASN A 201 10.14 -12.79 3.01
CA ASN A 201 11.02 -13.29 1.96
C ASN A 201 12.11 -14.24 2.49
N ALA A 202 12.63 -14.01 3.70
CA ALA A 202 13.59 -14.92 4.33
C ALA A 202 12.98 -16.28 4.72
N SER A 203 11.66 -16.32 4.90
CA SER A 203 10.91 -17.54 5.25
C SER A 203 10.32 -18.25 4.03
N SER A 204 10.54 -17.71 2.82
CA SER A 204 9.97 -18.22 1.57
C SER A 204 10.83 -19.33 0.98
N GLU A 205 10.20 -20.41 0.52
CA GLU A 205 10.87 -21.45 -0.26
C GLU A 205 11.28 -20.89 -1.64
N SER A 206 12.35 -21.43 -2.24
CA SER A 206 13.13 -20.78 -3.32
C SER A 206 12.36 -20.41 -4.61
N ASP A 207 11.16 -20.94 -4.81
CA ASP A 207 10.37 -20.76 -6.04
C ASP A 207 9.12 -19.86 -5.87
N ALA A 208 8.86 -19.34 -4.67
CA ALA A 208 7.74 -18.45 -4.43
C ALA A 208 8.03 -17.00 -4.89
N GLU A 209 6.98 -16.34 -5.41
CA GLU A 209 7.07 -14.93 -5.79
C GLU A 209 7.39 -14.06 -4.56
N LEU A 210 8.45 -13.26 -4.65
CA LEU A 210 8.89 -12.42 -3.55
C LEU A 210 7.82 -11.36 -3.17
N TRP A 211 7.71 -11.12 -1.87
CA TRP A 211 6.95 -10.03 -1.30
C TRP A 211 7.62 -8.69 -1.59
N ASP A 212 6.78 -7.69 -1.87
CA ASP A 212 7.12 -6.28 -1.83
C ASP A 212 6.10 -5.57 -0.91
N SER A 213 6.34 -4.29 -0.60
CA SER A 213 5.47 -3.59 0.33
C SER A 213 4.09 -3.28 -0.24
N MET A 214 3.93 -3.26 -1.56
CA MET A 214 2.63 -3.06 -2.21
C MET A 214 1.76 -4.32 -2.13
N LYS A 215 2.36 -5.51 -2.26
CA LYS A 215 1.72 -6.80 -1.96
C LYS A 215 1.33 -6.89 -0.49
N LEU A 216 2.24 -6.55 0.42
CA LEU A 216 1.96 -6.57 1.86
C LEU A 216 0.84 -5.58 2.22
N GLU A 217 0.88 -4.35 1.72
CA GLU A 217 -0.17 -3.34 1.96
C GLU A 217 -1.54 -3.84 1.51
N ARG A 218 -1.63 -4.42 0.31
CA ARG A 218 -2.89 -4.96 -0.22
C ARG A 218 -3.39 -6.14 0.58
N ALA A 219 -2.52 -7.04 1.01
CA ALA A 219 -2.89 -8.17 1.88
C ALA A 219 -3.47 -7.68 3.21
N LEU A 220 -2.80 -6.74 3.88
CA LEU A 220 -3.26 -6.15 5.14
C LEU A 220 -4.57 -5.38 4.95
N PHE A 221 -4.70 -4.63 3.86
CA PHE A 221 -5.95 -3.97 3.47
C PHE A 221 -7.08 -4.99 3.34
N THR A 222 -6.89 -6.06 2.56
CA THR A 222 -7.90 -7.12 2.37
C THR A 222 -8.36 -7.71 3.69
N ILE A 223 -7.41 -8.12 4.54
CA ILE A 223 -7.72 -8.71 5.85
C ILE A 223 -8.54 -7.71 6.68
N SER A 224 -8.15 -6.43 6.69
CA SER A 224 -8.89 -5.38 7.40
C SER A 224 -10.32 -5.18 6.84
N ILE A 225 -10.51 -5.23 5.52
CA ILE A 225 -11.83 -5.05 4.90
C ILE A 225 -12.72 -6.26 5.20
N LEU A 226 -12.22 -7.47 4.99
CA LEU A 226 -12.99 -8.69 5.22
C LEU A 226 -13.42 -8.80 6.68
N LYS A 227 -12.53 -8.49 7.63
CA LYS A 227 -12.86 -8.40 9.06
C LYS A 227 -13.94 -7.37 9.35
N LYS A 228 -13.84 -6.17 8.79
CA LYS A 228 -14.85 -5.11 8.98
C LYS A 228 -16.25 -5.54 8.50
N HIS A 229 -16.32 -6.37 7.46
CA HIS A 229 -17.58 -6.85 6.85
C HIS A 229 -18.01 -8.24 7.34
N GLY A 230 -17.30 -8.85 8.30
CA GLY A 230 -17.60 -10.21 8.78
C GLY A 230 -17.42 -11.30 7.71
N GLN A 231 -16.57 -11.06 6.71
CA GLN A 231 -16.28 -11.95 5.58
C GLN A 231 -14.94 -12.68 5.74
N GLU A 232 -14.44 -12.84 6.97
CA GLU A 232 -13.14 -13.47 7.28
C GLU A 232 -13.06 -14.93 6.81
N HIS A 233 -14.22 -15.60 6.69
CA HIS A 233 -14.30 -16.97 6.17
C HIS A 233 -13.74 -17.12 4.75
N ILE A 234 -13.73 -16.05 3.95
CA ILE A 234 -13.18 -16.03 2.58
C ILE A 234 -11.64 -16.17 2.58
N LEU A 235 -10.97 -15.78 3.67
CA LEU A 235 -9.53 -15.95 3.81
C LEU A 235 -9.11 -17.43 3.95
N GLY A 236 -10.03 -18.32 4.34
CA GLY A 236 -9.79 -19.76 4.42
C GLY A 236 -10.28 -20.55 3.20
N SER A 237 -10.98 -19.92 2.26
CA SER A 237 -11.52 -20.60 1.10
C SER A 237 -10.55 -20.55 -0.07
N ASP A 238 -9.93 -21.68 -0.41
CA ASP A 238 -9.25 -21.88 -1.69
C ASP A 238 -10.30 -21.92 -2.82
N THR A 239 -10.86 -20.76 -3.19
CA THR A 239 -11.82 -20.70 -4.30
C THR A 239 -11.09 -20.65 -5.63
N ASN A 240 -10.63 -21.81 -6.07
CA ASN A 240 -10.43 -22.11 -7.49
C ASN A 240 -11.61 -22.96 -8.02
N ALA A 241 -12.84 -22.55 -7.70
CA ALA A 241 -14.06 -23.22 -8.15
C ALA A 241 -14.89 -22.25 -9.00
N PRO A 242 -15.14 -22.56 -10.29
CA PRO A 242 -16.04 -21.76 -11.10
C PRO A 242 -17.46 -21.93 -10.55
N SER A 243 -18.19 -20.82 -10.41
CA SER A 243 -19.58 -20.81 -10.02
C SER A 243 -20.42 -21.58 -11.05
N VAL A 244 -20.76 -22.83 -10.75
CA VAL A 244 -21.74 -23.59 -11.52
C VAL A 244 -23.11 -22.98 -11.24
N GLY A 245 -23.62 -22.25 -12.23
CA GLY A 245 -24.96 -21.69 -12.22
C GLY A 245 -26.01 -22.76 -11.99
N THR A 246 -26.83 -22.60 -10.96
CA THR A 246 -28.02 -23.43 -10.77
C THR A 246 -29.14 -22.86 -11.63
N SER A 247 -29.30 -23.44 -12.82
CA SER A 247 -30.50 -23.29 -13.65
C SER A 247 -31.70 -23.88 -12.89
N GLY A 248 -32.58 -23.00 -12.40
CA GLY A 248 -33.86 -23.38 -11.82
C GLY A 248 -34.83 -23.85 -12.91
N SER A 249 -34.93 -25.15 -13.07
CA SER A 249 -35.93 -25.81 -13.93
C SER A 249 -37.34 -25.69 -13.32
N LEU A 250 -38.13 -24.72 -13.77
CA LEU A 250 -39.56 -24.62 -13.46
C LEU A 250 -40.34 -25.69 -14.24
N LYS A 251 -40.78 -26.71 -13.49
CA LYS A 251 -41.57 -27.85 -13.96
C LYS A 251 -43.02 -27.40 -14.24
N ARG A 252 -43.48 -27.65 -15.47
CA ARG A 252 -44.88 -27.53 -15.92
C ARG A 252 -45.83 -28.30 -14.98
N ARG A 253 -46.97 -27.69 -14.65
CA ARG A 253 -48.20 -28.40 -14.29
C ARG A 253 -49.34 -27.88 -15.16
N ARG A 254 -49.77 -28.71 -16.11
CA ARG A 254 -51.15 -28.74 -16.59
C ARG A 254 -51.93 -29.57 -15.57
N ASP A 255 -53.17 -29.22 -15.28
CA ASP A 255 -54.32 -29.90 -15.87
C ASP A 255 -55.62 -29.25 -15.37
N SER A 256 -56.57 -29.20 -16.33
CA SER A 256 -58.02 -29.38 -16.22
C SER A 256 -58.75 -29.06 -14.92
#